data_AF-A0AA35DY36-F1
#
_entry.id   AF-A0AA35DY36-F1
#
_cell.length_a   1.000
_cell.length_b   1.000
_cell.length_c   1.000
_cell.angle_alpha   90.00
_cell.angle_beta   90.00
_cell.angle_gamma   90.00
#
_symmetry.space_group_name_H-M   'P 1'
#
loop_
_entity.id
_entity.type
_entity.pdbx_description
1 polymer ?
#
loop_
_entity_poly.entity_id
_entity_poly.type
_entity_poly.pdbx_seq_one_letter_code
_entity_poly.pdbx_strand_id
1 'polypeptide(L)'
;MSHVIHCTNLVQKLPPILNSGHLLPHMDGHVENSVVWFSAHPFWEPTATKPCRTDSALVNLKFWEYRDLFGCIRFALPADDSRLLTWREVCQQAGLCRVDRRKLEAAARKRGGDPKQWFAVPAAIPLADMSLEILSINEWRAIS
;
A
#
# COMPACT_ATOMS: atom_id res chain seq x y z
N MET A 1 -11.33 -11.78 12.73
CA MET A 1 -10.03 -12.12 12.11
C MET A 1 -9.37 -10.82 11.70
N SER A 2 -8.08 -10.64 12.01
CA SER A 2 -7.32 -9.44 11.64
C SER A 2 -6.88 -9.52 10.18
N HIS A 3 -6.84 -8.39 9.48
CA HIS A 3 -6.39 -8.31 8.09
C HIS A 3 -5.33 -7.22 7.94
N VAL A 4 -4.51 -7.34 6.91
CA VAL A 4 -3.63 -6.28 6.41
C VAL A 4 -4.13 -5.81 5.05
N ILE A 5 -3.97 -4.52 4.77
CA ILE A 5 -4.60 -3.86 3.61
C ILE A 5 -3.57 -3.33 2.63
N HIS A 6 -3.74 -3.64 1.35
CA HIS A 6 -3.08 -2.95 0.25
C HIS A 6 -3.93 -1.78 -0.19
N CYS A 7 -3.51 -0.54 0.10
CA CYS A 7 -4.22 0.68 -0.28
C CYS A 7 -3.81 1.15 -1.68
N THR A 8 -4.78 1.38 -2.56
CA THR A 8 -4.54 1.89 -3.91
C THR A 8 -5.75 2.69 -4.43
N ASN A 9 -5.75 3.08 -5.71
CA ASN A 9 -6.82 3.91 -6.28
C ASN A 9 -7.69 3.21 -7.31
N LEU A 10 -8.93 3.71 -7.40
CA LEU A 10 -9.96 3.17 -8.28
C LEU A 10 -9.65 3.49 -9.75
N VAL A 11 -9.34 4.75 -10.05
CA VAL A 11 -9.30 5.26 -11.42
C VAL A 11 -8.13 4.71 -12.25
N GLN A 12 -6.93 4.65 -11.66
CA GLN A 12 -5.71 4.33 -12.41
C GLN A 12 -5.22 2.90 -12.16
N LYS A 13 -5.45 2.36 -10.96
CA LYS A 13 -4.83 1.11 -10.52
C LYS A 13 -5.78 -0.08 -10.56
N LEU A 14 -7.08 0.09 -10.32
CA LEU A 14 -8.01 -1.04 -10.32
C LEU A 14 -8.11 -1.75 -11.69
N PRO A 15 -8.31 -1.06 -12.84
CA PRO A 15 -8.49 -1.75 -14.11
C PRO A 15 -7.35 -2.72 -14.48
N PRO A 16 -6.05 -2.34 -14.44
CA PRO A 16 -4.98 -3.27 -14.75
C PRO A 16 -4.85 -4.40 -13.72
N ILE A 17 -5.19 -4.17 -12.44
CA ILE A 17 -5.18 -5.21 -11.40
C ILE A 17 -6.27 -6.25 -11.66
N LEU A 18 -7.49 -5.82 -12.02
CA LEU A 18 -8.58 -6.74 -12.37
C LEU A 18 -8.24 -7.54 -13.62
N ASN A 19 -7.64 -6.89 -14.64
CA ASN A 19 -7.26 -7.57 -15.88
C ASN A 19 -6.17 -8.63 -15.67
N SER A 20 -5.23 -8.42 -14.74
CA SER A 20 -4.19 -9.42 -14.44
C SER A 20 -4.70 -10.54 -13.53
N GLY A 21 -5.77 -10.32 -12.78
CA GLY A 21 -6.23 -11.21 -11.72
C GLY A 21 -5.28 -11.31 -10.52
N HIS A 22 -4.28 -10.42 -10.43
CA HIS A 22 -3.25 -10.45 -9.39
C HIS A 22 -2.86 -9.04 -8.91
N LEU A 23 -2.56 -8.91 -7.62
CA LEU A 23 -1.69 -7.84 -7.15
C LEU A 23 -0.25 -8.19 -7.50
N LEU A 24 0.35 -7.42 -8.38
CA LEU A 24 1.71 -7.63 -8.85
C LEU A 24 2.72 -6.85 -8.00
N PRO A 25 3.88 -7.44 -7.68
CA PRO A 25 4.92 -6.76 -6.93
C PRO A 25 5.48 -5.60 -7.76
N HIS A 26 5.82 -4.50 -7.08
CA HIS A 26 6.37 -3.31 -7.71
C HIS A 26 7.57 -2.77 -6.93
N MET A 27 8.51 -2.17 -7.66
CA MET A 27 9.67 -1.48 -7.12
C MET A 27 9.28 -0.11 -6.52
N ASP A 28 9.28 0.06 -5.20
CA ASP A 28 8.95 1.37 -4.60
C ASP A 28 10.15 2.33 -4.51
N GLY A 29 11.17 2.15 -5.39
CA GLY A 29 12.36 3.00 -5.51
C GLY A 29 13.32 3.01 -4.29
N HIS A 30 12.86 2.56 -3.13
CA HIS A 30 13.60 2.51 -1.87
C HIS A 30 14.09 1.12 -1.49
N VAL A 31 13.52 0.08 -2.11
CA VAL A 31 13.85 -1.33 -1.91
C VAL A 31 14.20 -1.90 -3.27
N GLU A 32 15.32 -2.61 -3.37
CA GLU A 32 15.82 -3.20 -4.62
C GLU A 32 14.98 -4.40 -5.10
N ASN A 33 14.14 -4.96 -4.22
CA ASN A 33 13.24 -6.06 -4.53
C ASN A 33 11.81 -5.55 -4.78
N SER A 34 11.18 -6.07 -5.83
CA SER A 34 9.76 -5.81 -6.11
C SER A 34 8.91 -6.54 -5.08
N VAL A 35 8.01 -5.82 -4.42
CA VAL A 35 7.11 -6.39 -3.41
C VAL A 35 5.70 -5.81 -3.54
N VAL A 36 4.71 -6.54 -3.02
CA VAL A 36 3.35 -6.03 -2.78
C VAL A 36 3.29 -5.55 -1.33
N TRP A 37 3.03 -4.25 -1.14
CA TRP A 37 2.96 -3.63 0.19
C TRP A 37 1.56 -3.75 0.81
N PHE A 38 1.54 -4.04 2.10
CA PHE A 38 0.35 -4.05 2.94
C PHE A 38 0.58 -3.23 4.21
N SER A 39 -0.51 -2.79 4.83
CA SER A 39 -0.49 -2.09 6.12
C SER A 39 -1.54 -2.66 7.07
N ALA A 40 -1.25 -2.69 8.37
CA ALA A 40 -2.24 -2.91 9.42
C ALA A 40 -2.94 -1.61 9.88
N HIS A 41 -2.72 -0.49 9.17
CA HIS A 41 -3.37 0.78 9.51
C HIS A 41 -4.90 0.64 9.45
N PRO A 42 -5.65 1.12 10.45
CA PRO A 42 -7.07 0.77 10.64
C PRO A 42 -8.03 1.28 9.55
N PHE A 43 -7.61 2.28 8.78
CA PHE A 43 -8.47 2.92 7.79
C PHE A 43 -7.78 3.06 6.41
N TRP A 44 -6.79 3.93 6.31
CA TRP A 44 -6.01 4.18 5.10
C TRP A 44 -4.54 4.39 5.48
N GLU A 45 -3.61 3.69 4.83
CA GLU A 45 -2.19 3.89 5.07
C GLU A 45 -1.74 5.27 4.57
N PRO A 46 -1.32 6.21 5.43
CA PRO A 46 -1.01 7.58 5.00
C PRO A 46 0.10 7.66 3.95
N THR A 47 1.01 6.68 3.95
CA THR A 47 2.08 6.62 2.96
C THR A 47 1.63 6.20 1.56
N ALA A 48 0.44 5.62 1.43
CA ALA A 48 -0.17 5.24 0.16
C ALA A 48 -0.73 6.44 -0.64
N THR A 49 -0.95 7.58 0.01
CA THR A 49 -1.34 8.82 -0.70
C THR A 49 -0.19 9.31 -1.57
N LYS A 50 -0.30 9.16 -2.89
CA LYS A 50 0.76 9.55 -3.84
C LYS A 50 0.56 11.01 -4.31
N PRO A 51 1.65 11.74 -4.59
CA PRO A 51 1.54 13.08 -5.17
C PRO A 51 0.94 13.02 -6.58
N CYS A 52 0.29 14.11 -6.98
CA CYS A 52 -0.27 14.28 -8.32
C CYS A 52 0.55 15.30 -9.10
N ARG A 53 0.83 15.00 -10.37
CA ARG A 53 1.47 15.94 -11.28
C ARG A 53 0.40 16.79 -11.95
N THR A 54 0.47 18.09 -11.77
CA THR A 54 -0.31 19.09 -12.50
C THR A 54 0.53 19.65 -13.66
N ASP A 55 -0.07 20.51 -14.48
CA ASP A 55 0.63 21.19 -15.59
C ASP A 55 1.84 22.01 -15.12
N SER A 56 1.82 22.47 -13.87
CA SER A 56 2.83 23.40 -13.33
C SER A 56 3.73 22.80 -12.25
N ALA A 57 3.35 21.72 -11.57
CA ALA A 57 4.10 21.19 -10.44
C ALA A 57 3.77 19.74 -10.06
N LEU A 58 4.61 19.14 -9.21
CA LEU A 58 4.28 17.94 -8.44
C LEU A 58 3.68 18.37 -7.10
N VAL A 59 2.41 18.05 -6.85
CA VAL A 59 1.66 18.47 -5.67
C VAL A 59 1.45 17.28 -4.74
N ASN A 60 1.78 17.47 -3.46
CA ASN A 60 1.44 16.50 -2.42
C ASN A 60 -0.03 16.66 -2.05
N LEU A 61 -0.81 15.61 -2.26
CA LEU A 61 -2.22 15.60 -1.92
C LEU A 61 -2.44 15.23 -0.46
N LYS A 62 -3.48 15.83 0.12
CA LYS A 62 -4.10 15.32 1.35
C LYS A 62 -4.99 14.13 1.00
N PHE A 63 -5.31 13.31 2.00
CA PHE A 63 -6.06 12.07 1.77
C PHE A 63 -7.43 12.32 1.10
N TRP A 64 -8.19 13.32 1.55
CA TRP A 64 -9.49 13.63 0.95
C TRP A 64 -9.38 14.10 -0.50
N GLU A 65 -8.36 14.89 -0.84
CA GLU A 65 -8.10 15.32 -2.22
C GLU A 65 -7.77 14.11 -3.10
N TYR A 66 -6.95 13.18 -2.59
CA TYR A 66 -6.63 11.93 -3.29
C TYR A 66 -7.87 11.05 -3.52
N ARG A 67 -8.72 10.91 -2.49
CA ARG A 67 -10.00 10.18 -2.57
C ARG A 67 -10.91 10.79 -3.63
N ASP A 68 -11.08 12.11 -3.61
CA ASP A 68 -12.02 12.80 -4.49
C ASP A 68 -11.55 12.75 -5.96
N LEU A 69 -10.24 12.76 -6.20
CA LEU A 69 -9.66 12.69 -7.55
C LEU A 69 -9.59 11.27 -8.13
N PHE A 70 -9.18 10.28 -7.33
CA PHE A 70 -8.81 8.96 -7.85
C PHE A 70 -9.68 7.81 -7.34
N GLY A 71 -10.54 8.08 -6.35
CA GLY A 71 -11.18 7.04 -5.55
C GLY A 71 -10.18 6.23 -4.73
N CYS A 72 -10.65 5.64 -3.63
CA CYS A 72 -9.83 4.78 -2.79
C CYS A 72 -10.39 3.37 -2.78
N ILE A 73 -9.50 2.40 -2.99
CA ILE A 73 -9.81 0.98 -2.84
C ILE A 73 -8.76 0.33 -1.95
N ARG A 74 -9.10 -0.81 -1.37
CA ARG A 74 -8.13 -1.65 -0.69
C ARG A 74 -8.39 -3.13 -0.91
N PHE A 75 -7.32 -3.90 -0.96
CA PHE A 75 -7.38 -5.35 -0.92
C PHE A 75 -6.97 -5.82 0.47
N ALA A 76 -7.79 -6.65 1.11
CA ALA A 76 -7.52 -7.19 2.44
C ALA A 76 -7.07 -8.65 2.34
N LEU A 77 -5.93 -8.93 2.97
CA LEU A 77 -5.34 -10.26 3.12
C LEU A 77 -5.37 -10.66 4.61
N PRO A 78 -5.57 -11.94 4.96
CA PRO A 78 -5.47 -12.39 6.35
C PRO A 78 -4.11 -11.99 6.97
N ALA A 79 -4.14 -11.47 8.20
CA ALA A 79 -2.93 -10.99 8.87
C ALA A 79 -1.97 -12.12 9.30
N ASP A 80 -2.43 -13.37 9.27
CA ASP A 80 -1.68 -14.59 9.55
C ASP A 80 -1.20 -15.31 8.27
N ASP A 81 -1.34 -14.67 7.10
CA ASP A 81 -0.82 -15.22 5.85
C ASP A 81 0.71 -15.43 5.94
N SER A 82 1.14 -16.67 5.73
CA SER A 82 2.55 -17.07 5.91
C SER A 82 3.52 -16.43 4.93
N ARG A 83 3.02 -15.78 3.87
CA ARG A 83 3.84 -15.07 2.87
C ARG A 83 4.24 -13.66 3.33
N LEU A 84 3.59 -13.12 4.37
CA LEU A 84 3.83 -11.78 4.87
C LEU A 84 5.20 -11.66 5.55
N LEU A 85 5.99 -10.70 5.08
CA LEU A 85 7.21 -10.25 5.71
C LEU A 85 6.95 -8.93 6.44
N THR A 86 7.46 -8.80 7.66
CA THR A 86 7.51 -7.52 8.36
C THR A 86 8.47 -6.55 7.68
N TRP A 87 8.31 -5.25 7.90
CA TRP A 87 9.28 -4.23 7.46
C TRP A 87 10.73 -4.57 7.85
N ARG A 88 10.94 -5.17 9.03
CA ARG A 88 12.27 -5.58 9.49
C ARG A 88 12.88 -6.66 8.59
N GLU A 89 12.10 -7.67 8.24
CA GLU A 89 12.52 -8.78 7.38
C GLU A 89 12.77 -8.29 5.96
N VAL A 90 11.91 -7.43 5.42
CA VAL A 90 12.10 -6.80 4.11
C VAL A 90 13.41 -6.01 4.08
N CYS A 91 13.68 -5.17 5.09
CA CYS A 91 14.94 -4.43 5.19
C CYS A 91 16.17 -5.35 5.23
N GLN A 92 16.07 -6.46 5.97
CA GLN A 92 17.16 -7.43 6.10
C GLN A 92 17.45 -8.10 4.76
N GLN A 93 16.41 -8.55 4.05
CA GLN A 93 16.54 -9.16 2.72
C GLN A 93 17.08 -8.17 1.68
N ALA A 94 16.71 -6.90 1.79
CA ALA A 94 17.19 -5.83 0.90
C ALA A 94 18.57 -5.28 1.26
N GLY A 95 19.23 -5.78 2.30
CA GLY A 95 20.53 -5.28 2.75
C GLY A 95 20.50 -3.82 3.22
N LEU A 96 19.33 -3.30 3.62
CA LEU A 96 19.15 -1.90 3.91
C LEU A 96 19.90 -1.50 5.19
N CYS A 97 20.84 -0.55 5.08
CA CYS A 97 21.63 -0.14 6.22
C CYS A 97 20.77 0.56 7.29
N ARG A 98 21.21 0.51 8.56
CA ARG A 98 20.47 1.09 9.69
C ARG A 98 20.17 2.59 9.51
N VAL A 99 21.09 3.33 8.88
CA VAL A 99 20.96 4.78 8.67
C VAL A 99 19.83 5.06 7.68
N ASP A 100 19.83 4.39 6.53
CA ASP A 100 18.82 4.62 5.49
C ASP A 100 17.44 4.11 5.91
N ARG A 101 17.40 2.95 6.58
CA ARG A 101 16.16 2.47 7.23
C ARG A 101 15.56 3.54 8.15
N ARG A 102 16.36 4.16 9.01
CA ARG A 102 15.90 5.22 9.92
C ARG A 102 15.41 6.46 9.17
N LYS A 103 16.04 6.83 8.06
CA LYS A 103 15.59 7.96 7.22
C LYS A 103 14.22 7.67 6.61
N LEU A 104 14.02 6.47 6.06
CA LEU A 104 12.73 6.06 5.49
C LEU A 104 11.64 6.04 6.57
N GLU A 105 11.92 5.41 7.71
CA GLU A 105 10.97 5.38 8.82
C GLU A 105 10.63 6.78 9.34
N ALA A 106 11.60 7.70 9.40
CA ALA A 106 11.36 9.07 9.81
C ALA A 106 10.49 9.84 8.78
N ALA A 107 10.76 9.66 7.48
CA ALA A 107 9.94 10.24 6.41
C ALA A 107 8.50 9.70 6.43
N ALA A 108 8.34 8.42 6.68
CA ALA A 108 7.03 7.77 6.85
C ALA A 108 6.24 8.36 8.02
N ARG A 109 6.88 8.45 9.19
CA ARG A 109 6.26 9.02 10.41
C ARG A 109 5.85 10.48 10.23
N LYS A 110 6.65 11.28 9.50
CA LYS A 110 6.27 12.66 9.15
C LYS A 110 4.98 12.74 8.33
N ARG A 111 4.64 11.68 7.59
CA ARG A 111 3.40 11.56 6.83
C ARG A 111 2.28 10.85 7.60
N GLY A 112 2.53 10.45 8.84
CA GLY A 112 1.57 9.73 9.69
C GLY A 112 1.62 8.20 9.58
N GLY A 113 2.52 7.62 8.77
CA GLY A 113 2.66 6.16 8.67
C GLY A 113 3.43 5.56 9.84
N ASP A 114 3.14 4.30 10.16
CA ASP A 114 3.88 3.51 11.14
C ASP A 114 4.56 2.30 10.47
N PRO A 115 5.90 2.29 10.32
CA PRO A 115 6.63 1.16 9.75
C PRO A 115 6.44 -0.18 10.48
N LYS A 116 5.98 -0.19 11.73
CA LYS A 116 5.62 -1.44 12.44
C LYS A 116 4.34 -2.09 11.90
N GLN A 117 3.51 -1.31 11.21
CA GLN A 117 2.28 -1.78 10.58
C GLN A 117 2.53 -2.22 9.13
N TRP A 118 3.75 -2.07 8.61
CA TRP A 118 4.04 -2.41 7.22
C TRP A 118 4.44 -3.86 7.06
N PHE A 119 3.81 -4.48 6.07
CA PHE A 119 4.09 -5.83 5.65
C PHE A 119 4.29 -5.85 4.14
N ALA A 120 4.97 -6.89 3.65
CA ALA A 120 5.16 -7.07 2.23
C ALA A 120 5.13 -8.53 1.84
N VAL A 121 4.74 -8.79 0.60
CA VAL A 121 4.88 -10.11 -0.03
C VAL A 121 5.77 -9.95 -1.27
N PRO A 122 6.89 -10.67 -1.38
CA PRO A 122 7.82 -10.57 -2.52
C PRO A 122 7.37 -11.43 -3.72
N ALA A 123 6.06 -11.47 -3.98
CA ALA A 123 5.46 -12.28 -5.04
C ALA A 123 4.12 -11.68 -5.48
N ALA A 124 3.63 -12.11 -6.65
CA ALA A 124 2.26 -11.82 -7.07
C ALA A 124 1.26 -12.56 -6.18
N ILE A 125 0.13 -11.90 -5.88
CA ILE A 125 -0.93 -12.48 -5.06
C ILE A 125 -2.22 -12.54 -5.88
N PRO A 126 -2.82 -13.73 -6.07
CA PRO A 126 -4.11 -13.87 -6.73
C PRO A 126 -5.19 -13.05 -6.04
N LEU A 127 -6.02 -12.33 -6.80
CA LEU A 127 -7.14 -11.58 -6.21
C LEU A 127 -8.14 -12.48 -5.47
N ALA A 128 -8.22 -13.76 -5.83
CA ALA A 128 -9.04 -14.76 -5.17
C ALA A 128 -8.65 -15.01 -3.69
N ASP A 129 -7.41 -14.66 -3.30
CA ASP A 129 -6.95 -14.78 -1.92
C ASP A 129 -7.38 -13.59 -1.04
N MET A 130 -8.03 -12.58 -1.63
CA MET A 130 -8.27 -11.28 -1.01
C MET A 130 -9.72 -10.84 -1.15
N SER A 131 -10.14 -9.97 -0.23
CA SER A 131 -11.37 -9.20 -0.42
C SER A 131 -11.06 -7.81 -0.95
N LEU A 132 -11.87 -7.31 -1.89
CA LEU A 132 -11.78 -5.96 -2.43
C LEU A 132 -12.83 -5.08 -1.78
N GLU A 133 -12.42 -3.92 -1.27
CA GLU A 133 -13.30 -2.91 -0.72
C GLU A 133 -13.09 -1.56 -1.42
N ILE A 134 -14.19 -0.83 -1.64
CA ILE A 134 -14.17 0.56 -2.12
C ILE A 134 -14.56 1.49 -0.97
N LEU A 135 -13.85 2.61 -0.84
CA LEU A 135 -14.26 3.66 0.06
C LEU A 135 -15.39 4.48 -0.58
N SER A 136 -16.58 4.38 -0.01
CA SER A 136 -17.74 5.20 -0.36
C SER A 136 -17.98 6.22 0.73
N ILE A 137 -17.82 7.50 0.41
CA ILE A 137 -17.88 8.63 1.36
C ILE A 137 -16.80 8.45 2.45
N ASN A 138 -17.12 7.76 3.55
CA ASN A 138 -16.24 7.48 4.68
C ASN A 138 -16.34 6.01 5.16
N GLU A 139 -16.98 5.14 4.39
CA GLU A 139 -17.17 3.73 4.74
C GLU A 139 -16.59 2.81 3.68
N TRP A 140 -15.90 1.76 4.12
CA TRP A 140 -15.42 0.71 3.25
C TRP A 140 -16.55 -0.27 2.96
N ARG A 141 -16.76 -0.55 1.67
CA ARG A 141 -17.79 -1.48 1.20
C ARG A 141 -17.13 -2.58 0.38
N ALA A 142 -17.35 -3.83 0.78
CA ALA A 142 -16.91 -4.98 0.02
C ALA A 142 -17.60 -5.01 -1.36
N ILE A 143 -16.84 -5.36 -2.40
CA ILE A 143 -17.39 -5.69 -3.71
C ILE A 143 -17.52 -7.21 -3.77
N SER A 144 -18.73 -7.68 -4.06
CA SER A 144 -19.03 -9.08 -4.40
C SER A 144 -18.90 -9.33 -5.90
#